data_AF-A0A3F3AEV0-F1
#
_entry.id   AF-A0A3F3AEV0-F1
#
_cell.length_a   1.000
_cell.length_b   1.000
_cell.length_c   1.000
_cell.angle_alpha   90.00
_cell.angle_beta   90.00
_cell.angle_gamma   90.00
#
_symmetry.space_group_name_H-M   'P 1'
#
loop_
_entity.id
_entity.type
_entity.pdbx_description
1 polymer ?
#
loop_
_entity_poly.entity_id
_entity_poly.type
_entity_poly.pdbx_seq_one_letter_code
_entity_poly.pdbx_strand_id
1 'polypeptide(L)'
;MLCDRDKKKLQRKLEDLHCDQCDICLCGGCCDTATSICDCCVDPMEDLLNQLKNILAPNATIQVTLDTGATQSFQVNQIVSIGDSIINIQNTSFISICNISRVRWANISTINQINLLPPVCTCEECDCCERPLRENLNKFINVNVELQFKGQQNPNTFQGLTIRKVGLGIVIGQNIVDGAPDAYSICKITRFNVMS
;
A
#
# COMPACT_ATOMS: atom_id res chain seq x y z
N MET A 1 24.76 -16.04 -30.26
CA MET A 1 24.36 -16.16 -28.84
C MET A 1 24.19 -14.73 -28.32
N LEU A 2 22.96 -14.28 -28.08
CA LEU A 2 22.70 -12.92 -27.59
C LEU A 2 23.23 -12.77 -26.16
N CYS A 3 23.88 -11.64 -25.86
CA CYS A 3 24.30 -11.29 -24.49
C CYS A 3 23.07 -11.18 -23.58
N ASP A 4 23.16 -11.62 -22.33
CA ASP A 4 22.04 -11.58 -21.37
C ASP A 4 21.44 -10.18 -21.18
N ARG A 5 22.24 -9.13 -21.41
CA ARG A 5 21.80 -7.73 -21.40
C ARG A 5 20.84 -7.42 -22.57
N ASP A 6 21.10 -7.98 -23.74
CA ASP A 6 20.26 -7.81 -24.93
C ASP A 6 18.98 -8.65 -24.83
N LYS A 7 19.06 -9.82 -24.17
CA LYS A 7 17.89 -10.65 -23.84
C LYS A 7 16.92 -9.94 -22.91
N LYS A 8 17.40 -9.26 -21.87
CA LYS A 8 16.57 -8.43 -20.98
C LYS A 8 15.98 -7.20 -21.69
N LYS A 9 16.73 -6.59 -22.59
CA LYS A 9 16.26 -5.43 -23.38
C LYS A 9 15.16 -5.85 -24.38
N LEU A 10 15.27 -7.04 -24.94
CA LEU A 10 14.24 -7.64 -25.80
C LEU A 10 13.02 -8.09 -25.02
N GLN A 11 13.18 -8.65 -23.81
CA GLN A 11 12.04 -8.96 -22.94
C GLN A 11 11.26 -7.71 -22.54
N ARG A 12 11.94 -6.62 -22.16
CA ARG A 12 11.26 -5.33 -21.88
C ARG A 12 10.50 -4.81 -23.10
N LYS A 13 11.09 -4.87 -24.28
CA LYS A 13 10.40 -4.51 -25.53
C LYS A 13 9.19 -5.42 -25.83
N LEU A 14 9.25 -6.70 -25.45
CA LEU A 14 8.15 -7.64 -25.61
C LEU A 14 7.03 -7.42 -24.58
N GLU A 15 7.37 -6.95 -23.38
CA GLU A 15 6.43 -6.50 -22.34
C GLU A 15 5.76 -5.18 -22.73
N ASP A 16 6.51 -4.22 -23.29
CA ASP A 16 5.96 -2.98 -23.87
C ASP A 16 4.94 -3.28 -24.97
N LEU A 17 5.24 -4.26 -25.84
CA LEU A 17 4.33 -4.73 -26.90
C LEU A 17 3.07 -5.46 -26.38
N HIS A 18 3.08 -6.00 -25.16
CA HIS A 18 1.88 -6.58 -24.54
C HIS A 18 0.96 -5.53 -23.94
N CYS A 19 1.48 -4.36 -23.56
CA CYS A 19 0.66 -3.21 -23.18
C CYS A 19 -0.12 -2.65 -24.38
N ASP A 20 0.45 -2.72 -25.58
CA ASP A 20 -0.22 -2.36 -26.84
C ASP A 20 -1.35 -3.34 -27.22
N GLN A 21 -1.44 -4.51 -26.59
CA GLN A 21 -2.49 -5.51 -26.82
C GLN A 21 -3.73 -5.36 -25.91
N CYS A 22 -3.91 -4.20 -25.27
CA CYS A 22 -5.21 -3.74 -24.76
C CYS A 22 -6.17 -3.33 -25.89
N ASP A 23 -6.20 -4.10 -26.99
CA ASP A 23 -6.80 -3.79 -28.29
C ASP A 23 -8.32 -4.03 -28.36
N ILE A 24 -9.00 -4.23 -27.21
CA ILE A 24 -10.45 -4.13 -27.12
C ILE A 24 -10.82 -3.27 -25.90
N CYS A 25 -10.43 -2.00 -25.97
CA CYS A 25 -11.09 -0.93 -25.23
C CYS A 25 -12.19 -0.32 -26.10
N LEU A 26 -13.40 -0.87 -26.02
CA LEU A 26 -14.64 -0.22 -26.48
C LEU A 26 -15.13 0.84 -25.47
N CYS A 27 -14.23 1.60 -24.87
CA CYS A 27 -14.55 2.71 -23.97
C CYS A 27 -13.65 3.90 -24.33
N GLY A 28 -14.20 4.86 -25.08
CA GLY A 28 -13.54 6.14 -25.32
C GLY A 28 -13.41 6.92 -24.02
N GLY A 29 -12.18 7.19 -23.58
CA GLY A 29 -11.91 8.15 -22.51
C GLY A 29 -10.87 7.78 -21.44
N CYS A 30 -9.87 6.95 -21.71
CA CYS A 30 -8.84 6.63 -20.71
C CYS A 30 -7.50 7.31 -21.01
N CYS A 31 -7.46 8.64 -20.94
CA CYS A 31 -6.20 9.41 -20.93
C CYS A 31 -6.40 10.87 -20.45
N ASP A 32 -7.01 11.10 -19.29
CA ASP A 32 -7.20 12.48 -18.78
C ASP A 32 -6.82 12.73 -17.31
N THR A 33 -6.11 11.83 -16.63
CA THR A 33 -5.45 12.16 -15.36
C THR A 33 -4.16 11.37 -15.21
N ALA A 34 -3.04 12.02 -15.51
CA ALA A 34 -1.72 11.53 -15.16
C ALA A 34 -1.64 11.33 -13.65
N THR A 35 -1.77 10.09 -13.19
CA THR A 35 -1.59 9.78 -11.77
C THR A 35 -0.11 9.95 -11.42
N SER A 36 0.20 10.89 -10.53
CA SER A 36 1.56 11.10 -10.04
C SER A 36 2.04 9.88 -9.24
N ILE A 37 3.35 9.72 -9.03
CA ILE A 37 3.90 8.63 -8.18
C ILE A 37 3.31 8.61 -6.76
N CYS A 38 2.73 9.73 -6.32
CA CYS A 38 2.05 9.87 -5.04
C CYS A 38 0.66 9.22 -5.05
N ASP A 39 -0.02 9.17 -6.21
CA ASP A 39 -1.43 8.80 -6.29
C ASP A 39 -1.60 7.28 -6.15
N CYS A 40 -0.61 6.51 -6.63
CA CYS A 40 -0.57 5.04 -6.54
C CYS A 40 -0.75 4.48 -5.11
N CYS A 41 -0.41 5.26 -4.07
CA CYS A 41 -0.47 4.82 -2.67
C CYS A 41 -1.30 5.73 -1.76
N VAL A 42 -1.64 6.95 -2.20
CA VAL A 42 -2.44 7.89 -1.40
C VAL A 42 -3.92 7.52 -1.46
N ASP A 43 -4.49 7.35 -2.66
CA ASP A 43 -5.91 7.04 -2.81
C ASP A 43 -6.29 5.70 -2.16
N PRO A 44 -5.49 4.61 -2.32
CA PRO A 44 -5.77 3.38 -1.59
C PRO A 44 -5.72 3.55 -0.06
N MET A 45 -4.84 4.39 0.45
CA MET A 45 -4.73 4.63 1.90
C MET A 45 -5.88 5.47 2.43
N GLU A 46 -6.34 6.43 1.63
CA GLU A 46 -7.55 7.19 1.91
C GLU A 46 -8.78 6.28 1.97
N ASP A 47 -8.95 5.43 0.96
CA ASP A 47 -10.05 4.45 0.90
C ASP A 47 -10.02 3.48 2.10
N LEU A 48 -8.84 2.95 2.44
CA LEU A 48 -8.66 2.10 3.63
C LEU A 48 -9.11 2.83 4.91
N LEU A 49 -8.67 4.07 5.11
CA LEU A 49 -9.00 4.83 6.32
C LEU A 49 -10.50 5.15 6.40
N ASN A 50 -11.13 5.43 5.26
CA ASN A 50 -12.58 5.60 5.16
C ASN A 50 -13.34 4.32 5.51
N GLN A 51 -12.88 3.16 5.01
CA GLN A 51 -13.45 1.87 5.38
C GLN A 51 -13.27 1.58 6.87
N LEU A 52 -12.08 1.80 7.43
CA LEU A 52 -11.81 1.59 8.87
C LEU A 52 -12.70 2.49 9.75
N LYS A 53 -12.91 3.75 9.36
CA LYS A 53 -13.82 4.66 10.06
C LYS A 53 -15.25 4.11 10.17
N ASN A 54 -15.70 3.36 9.17
CA ASN A 54 -17.06 2.79 9.11
C ASN A 54 -17.16 1.38 9.71
N ILE A 55 -16.09 0.59 9.66
CA ILE A 55 -16.04 -0.80 10.14
C ILE A 55 -15.74 -0.87 11.64
N LEU A 56 -14.89 0.02 12.14
CA LEU A 56 -14.46 -0.01 13.53
C LEU A 56 -15.53 0.61 14.45
N ALA A 57 -15.56 0.15 15.70
CA ALA A 57 -16.44 0.74 16.71
C ALA A 57 -16.12 2.24 16.92
N PRO A 58 -17.09 3.08 17.34
CA PRO A 58 -16.89 4.53 17.45
C PRO A 58 -15.72 4.99 18.34
N ASN A 59 -15.32 4.16 19.31
CA ASN A 59 -14.23 4.44 20.24
C ASN A 59 -12.98 3.57 19.97
N ALA A 60 -12.95 2.87 18.84
CA ALA A 60 -11.80 2.05 18.47
C ALA A 60 -10.60 2.96 18.16
N THR A 61 -9.43 2.54 18.62
CA THR A 61 -8.19 3.24 18.35
C THR A 61 -7.46 2.57 17.21
N ILE A 62 -6.90 3.37 16.31
CA ILE A 62 -5.91 2.92 15.32
C ILE A 62 -4.55 3.49 15.70
N GLN A 63 -3.48 2.76 15.39
CA GLN A 63 -2.14 3.29 15.48
C GLN A 63 -1.66 3.67 14.08
N VAL A 64 -1.20 4.90 13.93
CA VAL A 64 -0.64 5.41 12.68
C VAL A 64 0.87 5.56 12.84
N THR A 65 1.62 5.27 11.78
CA THR A 65 3.06 5.55 11.70
C THR A 65 3.35 6.41 10.49
N LEU A 66 4.09 7.50 10.69
CA LEU A 66 4.40 8.50 9.66
C LEU A 66 5.87 8.49 9.25
N ASP A 67 6.11 8.74 7.95
CA ASP A 67 7.40 9.02 7.34
C ASP A 67 7.62 10.54 7.28
N THR A 68 8.12 11.12 8.37
CA THR A 68 8.44 12.57 8.45
C THR A 68 9.94 12.83 8.66
N GLY A 69 10.79 11.83 8.39
CA GLY A 69 12.23 11.89 8.66
C GLY A 69 12.60 11.70 10.14
N ALA A 70 11.62 11.69 11.04
CA ALA A 70 11.75 11.28 12.44
C ALA A 70 10.68 10.23 12.74
N THR A 71 10.93 9.39 13.75
CA THR A 71 9.95 8.37 14.08
C THR A 71 8.72 8.97 14.75
N GLN A 72 7.58 8.82 14.11
CA GLN A 72 6.29 9.24 14.67
C GLN A 72 5.29 8.11 14.56
N SER A 73 5.02 7.45 15.69
CA SER A 73 3.88 6.54 15.80
C SER A 73 3.07 6.86 17.03
N PHE A 74 1.75 6.97 16.85
CA PHE A 74 0.82 7.39 17.89
C PHE A 74 -0.57 6.79 17.64
N GLN A 75 -1.38 6.80 18.71
CA GLN A 75 -2.75 6.32 18.68
C GLN A 75 -3.69 7.43 18.21
N VAL A 76 -4.66 7.06 17.38
CA VAL A 76 -5.71 7.92 16.85
C VAL A 76 -7.03 7.31 17.31
N ASN A 77 -7.74 8.04 18.17
CA ASN A 77 -8.97 7.55 18.80
C ASN A 77 -10.24 7.95 18.04
N GLN A 78 -10.13 8.92 17.12
CA GLN A 78 -11.25 9.40 16.33
C GLN A 78 -10.76 10.08 15.05
N ILE A 79 -11.14 9.55 13.90
CA ILE A 79 -11.03 10.25 12.61
C ILE A 79 -12.34 10.99 12.37
N VAL A 80 -12.29 12.32 12.36
CA VAL A 80 -13.48 13.16 12.18
C VAL A 80 -13.87 13.22 10.70
N SER A 81 -12.90 13.56 9.85
CA SER A 81 -13.08 13.67 8.41
C SER A 81 -11.82 13.22 7.68
N ILE A 82 -12.03 12.78 6.44
CA ILE A 82 -11.01 12.40 5.49
C ILE A 82 -11.40 13.07 4.18
N GLY A 83 -10.46 13.75 3.55
CA GLY A 83 -10.66 14.38 2.24
C GLY A 83 -9.41 15.14 1.83
N ASP A 84 -9.25 15.33 0.52
CA ASP A 84 -8.08 15.98 -0.08
C ASP A 84 -6.75 15.40 0.42
N SER A 85 -6.68 14.07 0.60
CA SER A 85 -5.50 13.36 1.11
C SER A 85 -5.05 13.80 2.51
N ILE A 86 -5.96 14.34 3.32
CA ILE A 86 -5.73 14.78 4.68
C ILE A 86 -6.74 14.11 5.62
N ILE A 87 -6.24 13.59 6.74
CA ILE A 87 -7.08 13.14 7.85
C ILE A 87 -7.14 14.21 8.94
N ASN A 88 -8.35 14.51 9.40
CA ASN A 88 -8.61 15.36 10.56
C ASN A 88 -8.88 14.47 11.78
N ILE A 89 -8.05 14.62 12.80
CA ILE A 89 -8.12 13.92 14.07
C ILE A 89 -8.56 14.90 15.14
N GLN A 90 -9.65 14.56 15.83
CA GLN A 90 -10.16 15.30 16.99
C GLN A 90 -10.36 16.81 16.77
N ASN A 91 -10.54 17.27 15.52
CA ASN A 91 -10.68 18.68 15.13
C ASN A 91 -9.47 19.58 15.44
N THR A 92 -8.33 19.01 15.81
CA THR A 92 -7.14 19.78 16.24
C THR A 92 -5.84 19.31 15.61
N SER A 93 -5.82 18.13 15.01
CA SER A 93 -4.63 17.54 14.39
C SER A 93 -4.93 17.08 12.97
N PHE A 94 -4.01 17.37 12.06
CA PHE A 94 -4.15 17.05 10.65
C PHE A 94 -2.93 16.25 10.19
N ILE A 95 -3.16 15.17 9.44
CA ILE A 95 -2.09 14.33 8.91
C ILE A 95 -2.29 14.20 7.41
N SER A 96 -1.23 14.45 6.65
CA SER A 96 -1.20 14.13 5.24
C SER A 96 -1.07 12.62 5.05
N ILE A 97 -1.98 12.04 4.26
CA ILE A 97 -1.99 10.61 3.92
C ILE A 97 -0.69 10.20 3.21
N CYS A 98 -0.08 11.11 2.45
CA CYS A 98 1.21 10.91 1.78
C CYS A 98 2.35 10.53 2.74
N ASN A 99 2.24 10.90 4.00
CA ASN A 99 3.23 10.58 5.03
C ASN A 99 2.90 9.30 5.79
N ILE A 100 1.71 8.70 5.61
CA ILE A 100 1.34 7.47 6.32
C ILE A 100 2.09 6.28 5.72
N SER A 101 2.88 5.61 6.56
CA SER A 101 3.56 4.36 6.18
C SER A 101 2.81 3.13 6.64
N ARG A 102 2.17 3.21 7.81
CA ARG A 102 1.48 2.08 8.43
C ARG A 102 0.26 2.55 9.18
N VAL A 103 -0.81 1.77 9.07
CA VAL A 103 -2.02 1.85 9.89
C VAL A 103 -2.25 0.49 10.53
N ARG A 104 -2.47 0.48 11.84
CA ARG A 104 -2.71 -0.72 12.63
C ARG A 104 -3.98 -0.57 13.45
N TRP A 105 -4.73 -1.65 13.61
CA TRP A 105 -5.92 -1.67 14.46
C TRP A 105 -6.03 -2.99 15.22
N ALA A 106 -7.02 -3.13 16.11
CA ALA A 106 -7.04 -4.23 17.08
C ALA A 106 -7.64 -5.55 16.56
N ASN A 107 -8.78 -5.49 15.87
CA ASN A 107 -9.56 -6.69 15.56
C ASN A 107 -9.18 -7.31 14.21
N ILE A 108 -8.56 -8.49 14.22
CA ILE A 108 -8.12 -9.21 13.02
C ILE A 108 -9.26 -9.62 12.07
N SER A 109 -10.46 -9.89 12.61
CA SER A 109 -11.61 -10.32 11.80
C SER A 109 -12.09 -9.24 10.82
N THR A 110 -11.72 -7.97 11.04
CA THR A 110 -12.11 -6.89 10.12
C THR A 110 -11.32 -6.89 8.82
N ILE A 111 -10.18 -7.61 8.71
CA ILE A 111 -9.47 -7.77 7.43
C ILE A 111 -10.42 -8.29 6.34
N ASN A 112 -11.33 -9.20 6.68
CA ASN A 112 -12.27 -9.79 5.73
C ASN A 112 -13.32 -8.79 5.22
N GLN A 113 -13.56 -7.71 5.96
CA GLN A 113 -14.54 -6.67 5.64
C GLN A 113 -13.94 -5.54 4.78
N ILE A 114 -12.61 -5.47 4.70
CA ILE A 114 -11.90 -4.46 3.90
C ILE A 114 -11.80 -4.91 2.45
N ASN A 115 -12.24 -4.06 1.52
CA ASN A 115 -12.10 -4.27 0.08
C ASN A 115 -10.99 -3.36 -0.45
N LEU A 116 -9.86 -3.93 -0.87
CA LEU A 116 -8.78 -3.12 -1.43
C LEU A 116 -9.11 -2.71 -2.87
N LEU A 117 -8.71 -1.49 -3.24
CA LEU A 117 -8.76 -1.05 -4.63
C LEU A 117 -7.98 -2.03 -5.51
N PRO A 118 -8.58 -2.50 -6.63
CA PRO A 118 -7.90 -3.40 -7.53
C PRO A 118 -6.74 -2.69 -8.24
N PRO A 119 -5.67 -3.42 -8.62
CA PRO A 119 -4.65 -2.88 -9.52
C PRO A 119 -5.29 -2.34 -10.80
N VAL A 120 -4.79 -1.20 -11.30
CA VAL A 120 -5.29 -0.58 -12.53
C VAL A 120 -4.21 -0.74 -13.59
N CYS A 121 -4.49 -1.53 -14.63
CA CYS A 121 -3.57 -1.69 -15.76
C CYS A 121 -3.62 -0.44 -16.67
N THR A 122 -2.97 0.64 -16.26
CA THR A 122 -2.68 1.80 -17.11
C THR A 122 -1.19 1.85 -17.45
N CYS A 123 -0.85 2.42 -18.60
CA CYS A 123 0.56 2.64 -18.98
C CYS A 123 1.29 3.57 -17.99
N GLU A 124 0.55 4.36 -17.21
CA GLU A 124 1.06 5.29 -16.20
C GLU A 124 1.34 4.62 -14.83
N GLU A 125 0.68 3.50 -14.51
CA GLU A 125 1.03 2.68 -13.33
C GLU A 125 2.50 2.22 -13.40
N CYS A 126 3.07 2.16 -14.61
CA CYS A 126 4.45 1.77 -14.90
C CYS A 126 5.52 2.69 -14.30
N ASP A 127 5.20 3.96 -13.96
CA ASP A 127 6.17 4.90 -13.38
C ASP A 127 6.28 4.77 -11.84
N CYS A 128 5.37 4.04 -11.21
CA CYS A 128 5.39 3.77 -9.78
C CYS A 128 6.28 2.56 -9.45
N CYS A 129 7.32 2.74 -8.61
CA CYS A 129 8.05 1.63 -7.97
C CYS A 129 7.14 0.66 -7.18
N GLU A 130 5.89 1.08 -6.95
CA GLU A 130 4.80 0.33 -6.35
C GLU A 130 4.54 -0.99 -7.07
N ARG A 131 4.27 -0.98 -8.39
CA ARG A 131 3.75 -2.17 -9.10
C ARG A 131 4.67 -3.37 -9.00
N PRO A 132 5.98 -3.28 -9.30
CA PRO A 132 6.88 -4.42 -9.17
C PRO A 132 6.91 -4.97 -7.73
N LEU A 133 6.81 -4.10 -6.72
CA LEU A 133 6.82 -4.53 -5.33
C LEU A 133 5.48 -5.19 -4.95
N ARG A 134 4.35 -4.61 -5.36
CA ARG A 134 3.01 -5.17 -5.19
C ARG A 134 2.88 -6.56 -5.79
N GLU A 135 3.29 -6.73 -7.05
CA GLU A 135 3.25 -8.02 -7.74
C GLU A 135 4.13 -9.07 -7.06
N ASN A 136 5.26 -8.66 -6.48
CA ASN A 136 6.09 -9.58 -5.71
C ASN A 136 5.45 -9.94 -4.36
N LEU A 137 4.89 -8.99 -3.62
CA LEU A 137 4.17 -9.24 -2.37
C LEU A 137 2.96 -10.15 -2.58
N ASN A 138 2.26 -10.01 -3.71
CA ASN A 138 1.08 -10.82 -4.05
C ASN A 138 1.39 -12.33 -4.12
N LYS A 139 2.63 -12.71 -4.46
CA LYS A 139 3.08 -14.11 -4.48
C LYS A 139 3.20 -14.74 -3.09
N PHE A 140 3.21 -13.90 -2.05
CA PHE A 140 3.43 -14.29 -0.66
C PHE A 140 2.17 -14.13 0.21
N ILE A 141 0.98 -14.04 -0.41
CA ILE A 141 -0.28 -14.11 0.35
C ILE A 141 -0.33 -15.42 1.14
N ASN A 142 -0.75 -15.31 2.41
CA ASN A 142 -0.75 -16.35 3.44
C ASN A 142 0.65 -16.87 3.84
N VAL A 143 1.72 -16.19 3.45
CA VAL A 143 3.09 -16.48 3.85
C VAL A 143 3.57 -15.42 4.85
N ASN A 144 4.44 -15.84 5.76
CA ASN A 144 5.12 -14.94 6.69
C ASN A 144 6.27 -14.22 5.97
N VAL A 145 6.27 -12.90 6.08
CA VAL A 145 7.33 -12.03 5.57
C VAL A 145 7.79 -11.11 6.68
N GLU A 146 8.96 -10.53 6.47
CA GLU A 146 9.54 -9.48 7.29
C GLU A 146 9.61 -8.21 6.46
N LEU A 147 8.96 -7.13 6.91
CA LEU A 147 8.93 -5.84 6.21
C LEU A 147 9.79 -4.79 6.91
N GLN A 148 10.54 -4.01 6.13
CA GLN A 148 11.06 -2.70 6.52
C GLN A 148 10.32 -1.61 5.76
N PHE A 149 10.04 -0.51 6.44
CA PHE A 149 9.31 0.63 5.90
C PHE A 149 9.77 1.94 6.53
N LYS A 150 9.51 3.05 5.84
CA LYS A 150 9.87 4.39 6.31
C LYS A 150 9.06 4.79 7.55
N GLY A 151 9.66 5.58 8.44
CA GLY A 151 9.01 6.03 9.67
C GLY A 151 9.06 5.02 10.82
N GLN A 152 9.83 3.94 10.72
CA GLN A 152 10.09 3.03 11.83
C GLN A 152 11.06 3.64 12.86
N GLN A 153 10.91 3.25 14.14
CA GLN A 153 11.80 3.65 15.25
C GLN A 153 13.26 3.31 14.96
N ASN A 154 13.48 2.11 14.41
CA ASN A 154 14.78 1.67 13.97
C ASN A 154 14.66 1.24 12.50
N PRO A 155 15.32 1.94 11.56
CA PRO A 155 15.24 1.62 10.13
C PRO A 155 15.83 0.25 9.79
N ASN A 156 16.58 -0.37 10.70
CA ASN A 156 17.15 -1.70 10.52
C ASN A 156 16.26 -2.83 11.07
N THR A 157 15.15 -2.51 11.72
CA THR A 157 14.25 -3.52 12.30
C THR A 157 13.20 -3.96 11.31
N PHE A 158 13.09 -5.27 11.10
CA PHE A 158 11.99 -5.86 10.36
C PHE A 158 10.75 -6.05 11.23
N GLN A 159 9.57 -5.88 10.64
CA GLN A 159 8.28 -6.22 11.23
C GLN A 159 7.75 -7.48 10.57
N GLY A 160 7.54 -8.52 11.35
CA GLY A 160 6.98 -9.78 10.87
C GLY A 160 5.49 -9.69 10.61
N LEU A 161 5.06 -10.16 9.43
CA LEU A 161 3.70 -10.04 8.92
C LEU A 161 3.31 -11.29 8.14
N THR A 162 2.18 -11.92 8.46
CA THR A 162 1.53 -12.86 7.53
C THR A 162 0.70 -12.05 6.53
N ILE A 163 1.07 -12.04 5.25
CA ILE A 163 0.32 -11.27 4.25
C ILE A 163 -1.08 -11.87 4.09
N ARG A 164 -2.12 -11.03 4.08
CA ARG A 164 -3.52 -11.45 3.92
C ARG A 164 -4.16 -10.92 2.66
N LYS A 165 -3.90 -9.65 2.32
CA LYS A 165 -4.43 -8.99 1.13
C LYS A 165 -3.36 -8.07 0.53
N VAL A 166 -3.31 -8.03 -0.79
CA VAL A 166 -2.48 -7.09 -1.56
C VAL A 166 -3.39 -6.47 -2.59
N GLY A 167 -3.43 -5.14 -2.64
CA GLY A 167 -4.18 -4.35 -3.61
C GLY A 167 -3.32 -3.20 -4.12
N LEU A 168 -3.92 -2.29 -4.88
CA LEU A 168 -3.21 -1.09 -5.34
C LEU A 168 -2.65 -0.33 -4.12
N GLY A 169 -1.35 -0.04 -4.13
CA GLY A 169 -0.68 0.82 -3.15
C GLY A 169 -0.58 0.27 -1.71
N ILE A 170 -1.23 -0.85 -1.40
CA ILE A 170 -1.40 -1.35 -0.03
C ILE A 170 -1.20 -2.86 0.07
N VAL A 171 -0.50 -3.25 1.13
CA VAL A 171 -0.52 -4.60 1.66
C VAL A 171 -1.11 -4.61 3.06
N ILE A 172 -2.06 -5.53 3.30
CA ILE A 172 -2.62 -5.82 4.62
C ILE A 172 -2.13 -7.19 5.05
N GLY A 173 -1.68 -7.30 6.29
CA GLY A 173 -1.37 -8.57 6.90
C GLY A 173 -1.67 -8.62 8.38
N GLN A 174 -1.38 -9.77 8.96
CA GLN A 174 -1.49 -10.06 10.38
C GLN A 174 -0.11 -10.02 11.00
N ASN A 175 0.11 -9.16 11.99
CA ASN A 175 1.37 -9.11 12.72
C ASN A 175 1.63 -10.46 13.40
N ILE A 176 2.82 -11.02 13.23
CA ILE A 176 3.12 -12.37 13.74
C ILE A 176 3.36 -12.39 15.26
N VAL A 177 3.63 -11.23 15.88
CA VAL A 177 3.94 -11.14 17.32
C VAL A 177 2.65 -11.16 18.16
N ASP A 178 1.63 -10.43 17.72
CA ASP A 178 0.42 -10.20 18.52
C ASP A 178 -0.89 -10.40 17.74
N GLY A 179 -0.80 -10.82 16.48
CA GLY A 179 -1.96 -11.12 15.65
C GLY A 179 -2.76 -9.90 15.22
N ALA A 180 -2.32 -8.68 15.53
CA ALA A 180 -3.04 -7.49 15.14
C ALA A 180 -2.92 -7.24 13.63
N PRO A 181 -3.97 -6.74 12.98
CA PRO A 181 -3.91 -6.35 11.59
C PRO A 181 -3.08 -5.08 11.38
N ASP A 182 -2.20 -5.15 10.39
CA ASP A 182 -1.35 -4.06 9.93
C ASP A 182 -1.56 -3.84 8.43
N ALA A 183 -1.78 -2.59 8.03
CA ALA A 183 -1.76 -2.15 6.65
C ALA A 183 -0.54 -1.26 6.41
N TYR A 184 0.17 -1.49 5.30
CA TYR A 184 1.35 -0.73 4.90
C TYR A 184 1.13 -0.10 3.54
N SER A 185 1.54 1.16 3.42
CA SER A 185 1.72 1.78 2.11
C SER A 185 2.91 1.11 1.41
N ILE A 186 2.67 0.52 0.25
CA ILE A 186 3.71 -0.16 -0.54
C ILE A 186 4.81 0.83 -0.94
N CYS A 187 4.45 2.08 -1.23
CA CYS A 187 5.40 3.16 -1.54
C CYS A 187 6.33 3.54 -0.37
N LYS A 188 6.01 3.10 0.85
CA LYS A 188 6.84 3.32 2.05
C LYS A 188 7.64 2.09 2.45
N ILE A 189 7.39 0.93 1.84
CA ILE A 189 8.20 -0.27 2.06
C ILE A 189 9.56 -0.07 1.38
N THR A 190 10.63 -0.30 2.14
CA THR A 190 12.00 -0.16 1.66
C THR A 190 12.64 -1.51 1.36
N ARG A 191 12.21 -2.57 2.06
CA ARG A 191 12.72 -3.92 1.89
C ARG A 191 11.73 -4.94 2.46
N PHE A 192 11.73 -6.15 1.92
CA PHE A 192 11.11 -7.30 2.57
C PHE A 192 11.92 -8.58 2.39
N ASN A 193 11.79 -9.51 3.34
CA ASN A 193 12.32 -10.86 3.25
C ASN A 193 11.18 -11.86 3.47
N VAL A 194 11.27 -13.03 2.84
CA VAL A 194 10.35 -14.14 3.10
C VAL A 194 10.90 -14.95 4.26
N MET A 195 10.05 -15.29 5.23
CA MET A 195 10.43 -16.17 6.34
C MET A 195 10.29 -17.62 5.88
N SER A 196 11.39 -18.36 5.92
CA SER A 196 11.45 -19.81 5.64
C SER A 196 11.00 -20.64 6.82
#